data_AF-A0A6F8YBS7-F1
#
_entry.id   AF-A0A6F8YBS7-F1
#
_cell.length_a   1.000
_cell.length_b   1.000
_cell.length_c   1.000
_cell.angle_alpha   90.00
_cell.angle_beta   90.00
_cell.angle_gamma   90.00
#
_symmetry.space_group_name_H-M   'P 1'
#
loop_
_entity.id
_entity.type
_entity.pdbx_description
1 polymer ?
#
loop_
_entity_poly.entity_id
_entity_poly.type
_entity_poly.pdbx_seq_one_letter_code
_entity_poly.pdbx_strand_id
1 'polypeptide(L)'
;MGIVLGPNRYGKAETRVVRVVRDGERHELRDLNVSVALAGDLDATHRTGDNAGVLPTDSQKNTVYAFAKEHGIDQPEDFGLLLARHFVATQPTIHSARVHIEQYGWRRLGPHSFQRDGAETRTATVTVDGAGEWVVAGLADLVLLNSTDSEFWGYVKDPYTTLPETKDRVLATAVSARWRFAGPAGWAASYEGVKAALVAAFVDTYSFSLQQTLHAMGRRVLEERPEVVEVRLALPNKHHLLVDLSPFGLDNPNEVFVAADRPYGLIEGTVLRSEAPSYEGAF
;
A
#
# COMPACT_ATOMS: atom_id res chain seq x y z
N MET A 1 25.19 2.87 -32.62
CA MET A 1 23.95 2.93 -31.81
C MET A 1 24.32 3.59 -30.49
N GLY A 2 23.68 4.70 -30.13
CA GLY A 2 24.02 5.45 -28.91
C GLY A 2 23.38 4.84 -27.68
N ILE A 3 24.12 4.83 -26.55
CA ILE A 3 23.60 4.46 -25.24
C ILE A 3 23.14 5.75 -24.56
N VAL A 4 21.90 5.79 -24.07
CA VAL A 4 21.28 6.97 -23.44
C VAL A 4 20.75 6.64 -22.05
N LEU A 5 20.78 7.62 -21.15
CA LEU A 5 20.20 7.51 -19.81
C LEU A 5 18.67 7.71 -19.90
N GLY A 6 17.91 6.76 -19.33
CA GLY A 6 16.46 6.87 -19.18
C GLY A 6 16.02 7.62 -17.90
N PRO A 7 14.73 7.54 -17.53
CA PRO A 7 14.26 8.05 -16.25
C PRO A 7 15.07 7.47 -15.09
N ASN A 8 15.54 8.34 -14.19
CA ASN A 8 16.37 7.97 -13.05
C ASN A 8 15.86 8.65 -11.78
N ARG A 9 16.21 8.06 -10.63
CA ARG A 9 15.95 8.60 -9.31
C ARG A 9 16.97 8.05 -8.32
N TYR A 10 17.19 8.76 -7.22
CA TYR A 10 18.06 8.31 -6.14
C TYR A 10 17.53 8.83 -4.79
N GLY A 11 17.93 8.21 -3.68
CA GLY A 11 17.62 8.78 -2.38
C GLY A 11 17.91 7.86 -1.21
N LYS A 12 17.31 8.18 -0.05
CA LYS A 12 17.40 7.34 1.15
C LYS A 12 16.13 6.51 1.32
N ALA A 13 16.28 5.20 1.27
CA ALA A 13 15.21 4.27 1.59
C ALA A 13 15.19 3.95 3.09
N GLU A 14 13.99 3.64 3.58
CA GLU A 14 13.72 3.02 4.87
C GLU A 14 14.31 3.72 6.11
N THR A 15 14.22 5.05 6.12
CA THR A 15 14.59 5.87 7.30
C THR A 15 13.54 5.66 8.38
N ARG A 16 13.88 4.85 9.39
CA ARG A 16 13.04 4.62 10.57
C ARG A 16 13.02 5.86 11.46
N VAL A 17 11.82 6.33 11.79
CA VAL A 17 11.62 7.47 12.71
C VAL A 17 10.45 7.20 13.65
N VAL A 18 10.70 7.37 14.95
CA VAL A 18 9.66 7.33 15.99
C VAL A 18 9.60 8.71 16.63
N ARG A 19 8.46 9.39 16.50
CA ARG A 19 8.20 10.67 17.16
C ARG A 19 7.32 10.44 18.37
N VAL A 20 7.85 10.78 19.54
CA VAL A 20 7.08 10.82 20.79
C VAL A 20 6.83 12.27 21.18
N VAL A 21 5.58 12.61 21.48
CA VAL A 21 5.17 13.91 22.05
C VAL A 21 4.90 13.70 23.53
N ARG A 22 5.50 14.54 24.39
CA ARG A 22 5.54 14.38 25.85
C ARG A 22 5.19 15.68 26.58
N ASP A 23 4.16 16.38 26.07
CA ASP A 23 3.75 17.69 26.60
C ASP A 23 2.91 17.58 27.89
N GLY A 24 2.62 16.36 28.34
CA GLY A 24 1.96 16.04 29.61
C GLY A 24 2.13 14.56 29.97
N GLU A 25 1.40 14.08 30.99
CA GLU A 25 1.49 12.69 31.46
C GLU A 25 1.09 11.65 30.40
N ARG A 26 0.21 12.05 29.47
CA ARG A 26 -0.23 11.25 28.33
C ARG A 26 0.66 11.56 27.12
N HIS A 27 1.49 10.59 26.73
CA HIS A 27 2.37 10.72 25.56
C HIS A 27 1.65 10.32 24.27
N GLU A 28 1.96 10.97 23.14
CA GLU A 28 1.55 10.51 21.80
C GLU A 28 2.74 9.91 21.06
N LEU A 29 2.48 8.95 20.16
CA LEU A 29 3.51 8.24 19.41
C LEU A 29 3.13 8.13 17.93
N ARG A 30 4.13 8.32 17.08
CA ARG A 30 4.11 8.02 15.64
C ARG A 30 5.35 7.21 15.30
N ASP A 31 5.17 6.17 14.49
CA ASP A 31 6.22 5.23 14.10
C ASP A 31 6.15 5.03 12.59
N LEU A 32 7.15 5.54 11.87
CA LEU A 32 7.17 5.58 10.41
C LEU A 32 8.43 4.94 9.83
N ASN A 33 8.28 4.33 8.65
CA ASN A 33 9.35 3.97 7.73
C ASN A 33 9.31 4.94 6.53
N VAL A 34 10.32 5.79 6.35
CA VAL A 34 10.28 6.86 5.34
C VAL A 34 11.32 6.62 4.25
N SER A 35 10.87 6.52 3.00
CA SER A 35 11.71 6.41 1.81
C SER A 35 11.56 7.63 0.92
N VAL A 36 12.66 8.32 0.64
CA VAL A 36 12.72 9.50 -0.25
C VAL A 36 13.44 9.10 -1.54
N ALA A 37 12.87 9.47 -2.67
CA ALA A 37 13.50 9.36 -3.99
C ALA A 37 13.36 10.68 -4.76
N LEU A 38 14.49 11.26 -5.15
CA LEU A 38 14.59 12.51 -5.90
C LEU A 38 14.98 12.23 -7.35
N ALA A 39 14.45 13.03 -8.27
CA ALA A 39 14.76 12.98 -9.70
C ALA A 39 14.86 14.40 -10.27
N GLY A 40 15.70 14.59 -11.29
CA GLY A 40 15.93 15.89 -11.91
C GLY A 40 17.14 15.88 -12.85
N ASP A 41 17.85 17.00 -12.93
CA ASP A 41 19.04 17.16 -13.76
C ASP A 41 20.27 16.49 -13.12
N LEU A 42 20.43 15.19 -13.40
CA LEU A 42 21.47 14.32 -12.83
C LEU A 42 22.30 13.61 -13.91
N ASP A 43 22.26 14.07 -15.16
CA ASP A 43 22.96 13.41 -16.28
C ASP A 43 24.48 13.41 -16.07
N ALA A 44 25.05 14.53 -15.60
CA ALA A 44 26.48 14.65 -15.31
C ALA A 44 26.94 13.66 -14.23
N THR A 45 26.12 13.44 -13.20
CA THR A 45 26.40 12.43 -12.16
C THR A 45 26.57 11.04 -12.74
N HIS A 46 25.76 10.67 -13.72
CA HIS A 46 25.80 9.35 -14.33
C HIS A 46 26.90 9.22 -15.41
N ARG A 47 27.18 10.31 -16.14
CA ARG A 47 28.12 10.26 -17.29
C ARG A 47 29.55 10.56 -16.92
N THR A 48 29.78 11.47 -15.97
CA THR A 48 31.12 11.96 -15.61
C THR A 48 31.45 11.79 -14.14
N GLY A 49 30.46 11.44 -13.30
CA GLY A 49 30.63 11.35 -11.85
C GLY A 49 30.59 12.71 -11.14
N ASP A 50 30.17 13.78 -11.82
CA ASP A 50 29.99 15.09 -11.21
C ASP A 50 28.77 15.10 -10.28
N ASN A 51 29.02 15.28 -8.99
CA ASN A 51 27.99 15.26 -7.94
C ASN A 51 27.50 16.65 -7.53
N ALA A 52 27.87 17.72 -8.25
CA ALA A 52 27.46 19.08 -7.90
C ALA A 52 25.93 19.26 -7.82
N GLY A 53 25.17 18.52 -8.64
CA GLY A 53 23.70 18.50 -8.62
C GLY A 53 23.07 17.50 -7.64
N VAL A 54 23.86 16.77 -6.84
CA VAL A 54 23.38 15.69 -5.98
C VAL A 54 23.23 16.19 -4.55
N LEU A 55 22.01 16.26 -4.04
CA LEU A 55 21.77 16.34 -2.60
C LEU A 55 22.13 14.99 -1.95
N PRO A 56 23.10 14.90 -1.02
CA PRO A 56 23.50 13.62 -0.45
C PRO A 56 22.32 12.87 0.17
N THR A 57 22.28 11.54 0.02
CA THR A 57 21.21 10.73 0.62
C THR A 57 21.23 10.79 2.15
N ASP A 58 22.40 11.07 2.75
CA ASP A 58 22.49 11.34 4.18
C ASP A 58 21.77 12.64 4.58
N SER A 59 21.86 13.70 3.76
CA SER A 59 21.11 14.94 3.98
C SER A 59 19.61 14.70 3.92
N GLN A 60 19.12 13.87 3.00
CA GLN A 60 17.70 13.51 2.93
C GLN A 60 17.22 12.82 4.23
N LYS A 61 18.00 11.87 4.74
CA LYS A 61 17.76 11.21 6.04
C LYS A 61 17.72 12.23 7.19
N ASN A 62 18.69 13.15 7.21
CA ASN A 62 18.77 14.19 8.24
C ASN A 62 17.56 15.14 8.18
N THR A 63 17.09 15.49 6.98
CA THR A 63 15.86 16.28 6.78
C THR A 63 14.63 15.58 7.37
N VAL A 64 14.48 14.26 7.19
CA VAL A 64 13.38 13.49 7.80
C VAL A 64 13.38 13.66 9.33
N TYR A 65 14.54 13.50 9.98
CA TYR A 65 14.63 13.67 11.44
C TYR A 65 14.41 15.12 11.88
N ALA A 66 14.97 16.08 11.15
CA ALA A 66 14.82 17.51 11.45
C ALA A 66 13.35 17.93 11.36
N PHE A 67 12.64 17.56 10.29
CA PHE A 67 11.24 17.93 10.09
C PHE A 67 10.32 17.23 11.08
N ALA A 68 10.59 15.97 11.44
CA ALA A 68 9.84 15.29 12.50
C ALA A 68 9.95 16.02 13.86
N LYS A 69 11.07 16.70 14.12
CA LYS A 69 11.26 17.52 15.32
C LYS A 69 10.63 18.90 15.19
N GLU A 70 10.89 19.60 14.09
CA GLU A 70 10.50 21.00 13.86
C GLU A 70 8.99 21.16 13.63
N HIS A 71 8.42 20.31 12.78
CA HIS A 71 7.02 20.41 12.35
C HIS A 71 6.13 19.35 13.02
N GLY A 72 6.74 18.31 13.62
CA GLY A 72 6.00 17.16 14.12
C GLY A 72 5.59 16.20 13.03
N ILE A 73 4.82 15.18 13.42
CA ILE A 73 4.23 14.19 12.52
C ILE A 73 2.79 14.03 12.97
N ASP A 74 1.83 14.54 12.20
CA ASP A 74 0.42 14.24 12.45
C ASP A 74 -0.02 13.01 11.63
N GLN A 75 -0.08 13.18 10.30
CA GLN A 75 -0.48 12.16 9.34
C GLN A 75 0.64 11.91 8.31
N PRO A 76 0.81 10.67 7.81
CA PRO A 76 1.90 10.32 6.91
C PRO A 76 1.80 11.06 5.57
N GLU A 77 0.59 11.34 5.08
CA GLU A 77 0.35 12.09 3.85
C GLU A 77 0.87 13.53 3.96
N ASP A 78 0.51 14.25 5.03
CA ASP A 78 0.96 15.62 5.26
C ASP A 78 2.47 15.72 5.48
N PHE A 79 3.04 14.75 6.20
CA PHE A 79 4.49 14.67 6.40
C PHE A 79 5.23 14.38 5.08
N GLY A 80 4.67 13.51 4.24
CA GLY A 80 5.17 13.24 2.89
C GLY A 80 5.13 14.48 1.99
N LEU A 81 4.02 15.23 1.99
CA LEU A 81 3.86 16.50 1.27
C LEU A 81 4.89 17.54 1.73
N LEU A 82 5.08 17.69 3.04
CA LEU A 82 6.05 18.61 3.60
C LEU A 82 7.47 18.32 3.10
N LEU A 83 7.89 17.05 3.16
CA LEU A 83 9.22 16.62 2.70
C LEU A 83 9.38 16.79 1.18
N ALA A 84 8.41 16.33 0.40
CA ALA A 84 8.47 16.37 -1.06
C ALA A 84 8.55 17.81 -1.58
N ARG A 85 7.70 18.70 -1.05
CA ARG A 85 7.74 20.14 -1.35
C ARG A 85 9.09 20.76 -1.01
N HIS A 86 9.66 20.44 0.15
CA HIS A 86 10.96 20.97 0.56
C HIS A 86 12.07 20.60 -0.43
N PHE A 87 12.16 19.33 -0.84
CA PHE A 87 13.23 18.92 -1.75
C PHE A 87 13.11 19.57 -3.13
N VAL A 88 11.91 19.63 -3.69
CA VAL A 88 11.68 20.30 -4.99
C VAL A 88 11.90 21.81 -4.89
N ALA A 89 11.46 22.46 -3.82
CA ALA A 89 11.56 23.91 -3.69
C ALA A 89 12.98 24.41 -3.39
N THR A 90 13.83 23.60 -2.75
CA THR A 90 15.13 24.06 -2.24
C THR A 90 16.32 23.56 -3.03
N GLN A 91 16.16 22.55 -3.88
CA GLN A 91 17.26 21.94 -4.65
C GLN A 91 17.06 22.24 -6.15
N PRO A 92 17.80 23.20 -6.75
CA PRO A 92 17.56 23.64 -8.13
C PRO A 92 17.66 22.53 -9.19
N THR A 93 18.44 21.48 -8.93
CA THR A 93 18.62 20.34 -9.84
C THR A 93 17.57 19.25 -9.66
N ILE A 94 16.68 19.35 -8.67
CA ILE A 94 15.66 18.35 -8.37
C ILE A 94 14.30 18.85 -8.86
N HIS A 95 13.72 18.15 -9.83
CA HIS A 95 12.44 18.51 -10.45
C HIS A 95 11.27 17.65 -9.95
N SER A 96 11.57 16.52 -9.30
CA SER A 96 10.57 15.65 -8.69
C SER A 96 11.09 15.04 -7.39
N ALA A 97 10.21 14.98 -6.40
CA ALA A 97 10.42 14.23 -5.17
C ALA A 97 9.26 13.26 -4.96
N ARG A 98 9.59 12.00 -4.71
CA ARG A 98 8.66 10.96 -4.28
C ARG A 98 9.00 10.51 -2.87
N VAL A 99 8.03 10.58 -1.97
CA VAL A 99 8.16 10.19 -0.56
C VAL A 99 7.17 9.07 -0.28
N HIS A 100 7.67 7.87 0.01
CA HIS A 100 6.88 6.73 0.43
C HIS A 100 7.03 6.52 1.93
N ILE A 101 5.92 6.37 2.63
CA ILE A 101 5.85 6.24 4.08
C ILE A 101 5.01 5.04 4.44
N GLU A 102 5.54 4.18 5.28
CA GLU A 102 4.77 3.17 6.01
C GLU A 102 4.56 3.67 7.44
N GLN A 103 3.35 3.54 7.95
CA GLN A 103 3.00 3.84 9.33
C GLN A 103 2.67 2.56 10.07
N TYR A 104 3.30 2.41 11.22
CA TYR A 104 3.13 1.29 12.12
C TYR A 104 2.17 1.67 13.25
N GLY A 105 1.02 0.99 13.31
CA GLY A 105 0.00 1.16 14.34
C GLY A 105 0.47 0.75 15.74
N TRP A 106 -0.04 1.46 16.75
CA TRP A 106 0.22 1.20 18.16
C TRP A 106 -1.07 1.39 18.97
N ARG A 107 -1.49 0.34 19.67
CA ARG A 107 -2.60 0.40 20.64
C ARG A 107 -2.08 0.92 21.97
N ARG A 108 -2.72 1.98 22.48
CA ARG A 108 -2.41 2.54 23.79
C ARG A 108 -2.91 1.61 24.91
N LEU A 109 -2.05 1.32 25.89
CA LEU A 109 -2.35 0.53 27.09
C LEU A 109 -2.39 1.37 28.38
N GLY A 110 -1.87 2.59 28.34
CA GLY A 110 -1.83 3.52 29.47
C GLY A 110 -1.39 4.93 29.03
N PRO A 111 -1.02 5.83 29.96
CA PRO A 111 -0.61 7.19 29.61
C PRO A 111 0.59 7.23 28.64
N HIS A 112 1.53 6.29 28.79
CA HIS A 112 2.78 6.23 28.02
C HIS A 112 3.23 4.80 27.69
N SER A 113 2.31 3.84 27.72
CA SER A 113 2.56 2.42 27.39
C SER A 113 1.75 2.01 26.17
N PHE A 114 2.36 1.27 25.25
CA PHE A 114 1.79 0.91 23.94
C PHE A 114 2.10 -0.53 23.56
N GLN A 115 1.20 -1.16 22.79
CA GLN A 115 1.38 -2.47 22.15
C GLN A 115 1.34 -2.28 20.63
N ARG A 116 2.23 -2.93 19.89
CA ARG A 116 2.22 -2.88 18.42
C ARG A 116 0.89 -3.42 17.90
N ASP A 117 0.25 -2.66 17.02
CA ASP A 117 -0.93 -3.08 16.28
C ASP A 117 -0.53 -3.47 14.85
N GLY A 118 -0.48 -4.77 14.59
CA GLY A 118 0.08 -5.37 13.38
C GLY A 118 -0.96 -5.99 12.45
N ALA A 119 -2.23 -5.64 12.57
CA ALA A 119 -3.28 -6.18 11.71
C ALA A 119 -3.11 -5.75 10.23
N GLU A 120 -2.56 -4.57 10.00
CA GLU A 120 -2.16 -4.07 8.69
C GLU A 120 -1.09 -2.97 8.82
N THR A 121 -0.49 -2.59 7.69
CA THR A 121 0.41 -1.44 7.59
C THR A 121 -0.24 -0.35 6.74
N ARG A 122 -0.49 0.82 7.33
CA ARG A 122 -0.94 2.02 6.58
C ARG A 122 0.23 2.55 5.76
N THR A 123 -0.03 2.95 4.52
CA THR A 123 0.98 3.55 3.65
C THR A 123 0.50 4.88 3.07
N ALA A 124 1.45 5.76 2.78
CA ALA A 124 1.24 6.98 2.01
C ALA A 124 2.38 7.13 1.00
N THR A 125 2.08 7.57 -0.21
CA THR A 125 3.05 7.91 -1.23
C THR A 125 2.69 9.27 -1.79
N VAL A 126 3.61 10.20 -1.66
CA VAL A 126 3.46 11.56 -2.15
C VAL A 126 4.45 11.79 -3.26
N THR A 127 3.99 12.33 -4.38
CA THR A 127 4.86 12.80 -5.46
C THR A 127 4.59 14.29 -5.67
N VAL A 128 5.66 15.07 -5.71
CA VAL A 128 5.63 16.50 -6.07
C VAL A 128 6.58 16.69 -7.24
N ASP A 129 6.11 17.34 -8.29
CA ASP A 129 6.91 17.75 -9.44
C ASP A 129 6.37 19.05 -10.07
N GLY A 130 6.94 19.47 -11.20
CA GLY A 130 6.53 20.70 -11.89
C GLY A 130 5.10 20.73 -12.44
N ALA A 131 4.40 19.58 -12.49
CA ALA A 131 3.01 19.49 -12.94
C ALA A 131 2.01 19.43 -11.77
N GLY A 132 2.45 19.11 -10.55
CA GLY A 132 1.58 19.18 -9.38
C GLY A 132 1.99 18.27 -8.22
N GLU A 133 1.00 17.94 -7.40
CA GLU A 133 1.14 17.11 -6.22
C GLU A 133 0.12 15.98 -6.24
N TRP A 134 0.57 14.76 -6.00
CA TRP A 134 -0.29 13.57 -5.95
C TRP A 134 -0.06 12.82 -4.66
N VAL A 135 -1.17 12.48 -4.01
CA VAL A 135 -1.19 11.69 -2.79
C VAL A 135 -1.88 10.37 -3.10
N VAL A 136 -1.21 9.29 -2.75
CA VAL A 136 -1.72 7.92 -2.78
C VAL A 136 -1.65 7.39 -1.37
N ALA A 137 -2.79 7.12 -0.75
CA ALA A 137 -2.82 6.37 0.49
C ALA A 137 -2.97 4.87 0.19
N GLY A 138 -2.69 4.04 1.18
CA GLY A 138 -2.80 2.61 1.02
C GLY A 138 -2.81 1.85 2.34
N LEU A 139 -3.05 0.56 2.22
CA LEU A 139 -2.82 -0.42 3.27
C LEU A 139 -2.17 -1.67 2.68
N ALA A 140 -1.38 -2.35 3.48
CA ALA A 140 -0.76 -3.62 3.15
C ALA A 140 -0.98 -4.62 4.29
N ASP A 141 -0.89 -5.91 3.95
CA ASP A 141 -0.93 -7.04 4.89
C ASP A 141 -2.24 -7.22 5.69
N LEU A 142 -3.34 -6.58 5.27
CA LEU A 142 -4.65 -6.82 5.88
C LEU A 142 -5.16 -8.22 5.50
N VAL A 143 -5.02 -9.18 6.40
CA VAL A 143 -5.43 -10.57 6.16
C VAL A 143 -6.93 -10.74 6.41
N LEU A 144 -7.65 -11.19 5.38
CA LEU A 144 -9.08 -11.49 5.43
C LEU A 144 -9.33 -12.94 5.01
N LEU A 145 -10.37 -13.58 5.57
CA LEU A 145 -10.76 -14.95 5.26
C LEU A 145 -12.29 -15.11 5.34
N ASN A 146 -12.89 -15.67 4.29
CA ASN A 146 -14.22 -16.27 4.33
C ASN A 146 -14.06 -17.80 4.33
N SER A 147 -14.76 -18.48 5.23
CA SER A 147 -14.70 -19.94 5.35
C SER A 147 -15.57 -20.68 4.32
N THR A 148 -16.51 -19.98 3.71
CA THR A 148 -17.46 -20.47 2.69
C THR A 148 -17.87 -19.29 1.78
N ASP A 149 -18.97 -19.42 1.02
CA ASP A 149 -19.51 -18.41 0.09
C ASP A 149 -18.50 -17.95 -0.97
N SER A 150 -17.63 -18.89 -1.34
CA SER A 150 -16.65 -18.75 -2.41
C SER A 150 -16.63 -20.00 -3.26
N GLU A 151 -16.72 -19.81 -4.57
CA GLU A 151 -16.72 -20.85 -5.57
C GLU A 151 -15.57 -20.63 -6.56
N PHE A 152 -15.26 -21.68 -7.34
CA PHE A 152 -14.44 -21.57 -8.54
C PHE A 152 -14.69 -22.73 -9.49
N TRP A 153 -15.38 -22.44 -10.58
CA TRP A 153 -15.77 -23.41 -11.60
C TRP A 153 -16.05 -22.69 -12.93
N GLY A 154 -16.21 -23.46 -14.02
CA GLY A 154 -16.45 -22.91 -15.36
C GLY A 154 -15.20 -22.34 -16.04
N TYR A 155 -14.01 -22.56 -15.47
CA TYR A 155 -12.75 -22.12 -16.06
C TYR A 155 -12.31 -23.03 -17.23
N VAL A 156 -11.45 -22.45 -18.09
CA VAL A 156 -10.82 -23.15 -19.20
C VAL A 156 -9.99 -24.32 -18.69
N LYS A 157 -10.11 -25.46 -19.36
CA LYS A 157 -9.35 -26.68 -19.06
C LYS A 157 -8.44 -26.98 -20.23
N ASP A 158 -7.14 -26.88 -19.99
CA ASP A 158 -6.09 -27.24 -20.95
C ASP A 158 -5.44 -28.60 -20.55
N PRO A 159 -4.47 -29.12 -21.32
CA PRO A 159 -3.80 -30.39 -20.99
C PRO A 159 -3.06 -30.42 -19.64
N TYR A 160 -2.86 -29.28 -18.97
CA TYR A 160 -2.15 -29.16 -17.70
C TYR A 160 -3.08 -28.84 -16.53
N THR A 161 -4.40 -28.79 -16.76
CA THR A 161 -5.38 -28.43 -15.73
C THR A 161 -5.76 -29.65 -14.89
N THR A 162 -5.29 -29.70 -13.65
CA THR A 162 -5.63 -30.74 -12.66
C THR A 162 -6.53 -30.25 -11.53
N LEU A 163 -6.76 -28.94 -11.45
CA LEU A 163 -7.60 -28.34 -10.42
C LEU A 163 -9.03 -28.89 -10.55
N PRO A 164 -9.63 -29.44 -9.48
CA PRO A 164 -11.05 -29.74 -9.46
C PRO A 164 -11.87 -28.45 -9.32
N GLU A 165 -13.04 -28.43 -9.94
CA GLU A 165 -14.03 -27.37 -9.71
C GLU A 165 -14.61 -27.49 -8.30
N THR A 166 -14.94 -26.36 -7.69
CA THR A 166 -15.62 -26.33 -6.39
C THR A 166 -16.69 -25.25 -6.33
N LYS A 167 -17.75 -25.55 -5.58
CA LYS A 167 -18.85 -24.64 -5.24
C LYS A 167 -18.86 -24.25 -3.75
N ASP A 168 -17.84 -24.67 -3.02
CA ASP A 168 -17.63 -24.22 -1.64
C ASP A 168 -16.13 -24.36 -1.31
N ARG A 169 -15.50 -23.26 -0.92
CA ARG A 169 -14.10 -23.24 -0.50
C ARG A 169 -13.83 -22.05 0.42
N VAL A 170 -12.74 -22.16 1.17
CA VAL A 170 -12.13 -21.02 1.84
C VAL A 170 -11.59 -20.02 0.81
N LEU A 171 -11.83 -18.73 1.07
CA LEU A 171 -11.18 -17.62 0.37
C LEU A 171 -10.38 -16.80 1.36
N ALA A 172 -9.05 -16.84 1.27
CA ALA A 172 -8.18 -16.05 2.13
C ALA A 172 -7.23 -15.18 1.30
N THR A 173 -6.98 -13.96 1.75
CA THR A 173 -6.10 -13.01 1.07
C THR A 173 -5.40 -12.08 2.04
N ALA A 174 -4.24 -11.54 1.65
CA ALA A 174 -3.58 -10.44 2.34
C ALA A 174 -3.73 -9.19 1.47
N VAL A 175 -4.74 -8.37 1.77
CA VAL A 175 -5.12 -7.22 0.95
C VAL A 175 -3.99 -6.20 0.93
N SER A 176 -3.47 -5.93 -0.26
CA SER A 176 -2.64 -4.76 -0.54
C SER A 176 -3.42 -3.81 -1.43
N ALA A 177 -3.80 -2.65 -0.89
CA ALA A 177 -4.59 -1.64 -1.58
C ALA A 177 -3.85 -0.31 -1.62
N ARG A 178 -3.90 0.36 -2.77
CA ARG A 178 -3.43 1.75 -2.94
C ARG A 178 -4.51 2.54 -3.63
N TRP A 179 -4.83 3.71 -3.12
CA TRP A 179 -5.85 4.56 -3.71
C TRP A 179 -5.36 6.00 -3.87
N ARG A 180 -5.68 6.58 -5.03
CA ARG A 180 -5.29 7.93 -5.40
C ARG A 180 -6.43 8.89 -5.11
N PHE A 181 -6.08 10.01 -4.51
CA PHE A 181 -7.03 11.10 -4.27
C PHE A 181 -7.16 12.01 -5.49
N ALA A 182 -8.33 12.64 -5.64
CA ALA A 182 -8.53 13.73 -6.59
C ALA A 182 -7.76 15.01 -6.20
N GLY A 183 -7.48 15.18 -4.90
CA GLY A 183 -6.86 16.36 -4.32
C GLY A 183 -6.79 16.25 -2.79
N PRO A 184 -6.60 17.37 -2.06
CA PRO A 184 -6.61 17.40 -0.60
C PRO A 184 -7.89 16.77 0.00
N ALA A 185 -7.73 15.96 1.06
CA ALA A 185 -8.83 15.30 1.75
C ALA A 185 -8.54 15.13 3.25
N GLY A 186 -9.54 14.70 4.02
CA GLY A 186 -9.34 14.28 5.42
C GLY A 186 -8.71 12.89 5.48
N TRP A 187 -7.37 12.80 5.43
CA TRP A 187 -6.65 11.54 5.17
C TRP A 187 -6.99 10.43 6.16
N ALA A 188 -6.98 10.71 7.46
CA ALA A 188 -7.34 9.73 8.49
C ALA A 188 -8.77 9.20 8.33
N ALA A 189 -9.76 10.10 8.16
CA ALA A 189 -11.16 9.69 7.98
C ALA A 189 -11.36 8.93 6.66
N SER A 190 -10.61 9.27 5.61
CA SER A 190 -10.62 8.56 4.35
C SER A 190 -10.00 7.17 4.46
N TYR A 191 -8.85 7.03 5.12
CA TYR A 191 -8.22 5.74 5.38
C TYR A 191 -9.17 4.77 6.09
N GLU A 192 -9.81 5.21 7.17
CA GLU A 192 -10.77 4.37 7.91
C GLU A 192 -11.98 4.02 7.04
N GLY A 193 -12.52 4.99 6.29
CA GLY A 193 -13.63 4.78 5.38
C GLY A 193 -13.32 3.80 4.25
N VAL A 194 -12.15 3.90 3.63
CA VAL A 194 -11.69 2.98 2.59
C VAL A 194 -11.48 1.58 3.17
N LYS A 195 -10.81 1.45 4.32
CA LYS A 195 -10.61 0.17 5.00
C LYS A 195 -11.96 -0.50 5.29
N ALA A 196 -12.91 0.24 5.84
CA ALA A 196 -14.26 -0.27 6.12
C ALA A 196 -14.97 -0.72 4.84
N ALA A 197 -14.92 0.05 3.76
CA ALA A 197 -15.52 -0.30 2.48
C ALA A 197 -14.89 -1.56 1.85
N LEU A 198 -13.56 -1.71 1.91
CA LEU A 198 -12.85 -2.90 1.43
C LEU A 198 -13.28 -4.15 2.22
N VAL A 199 -13.32 -4.06 3.56
CA VAL A 199 -13.74 -5.17 4.42
C VAL A 199 -15.22 -5.52 4.19
N ALA A 200 -16.10 -4.52 4.15
CA ALA A 200 -17.53 -4.73 3.90
C ALA A 200 -17.78 -5.38 2.53
N ALA A 201 -17.08 -4.94 1.49
CA ALA A 201 -17.19 -5.57 0.18
C ALA A 201 -16.67 -7.02 0.17
N PHE A 202 -15.60 -7.33 0.89
CA PHE A 202 -15.11 -8.71 1.03
C PHE A 202 -16.11 -9.61 1.76
N VAL A 203 -16.74 -9.10 2.82
CA VAL A 203 -17.75 -9.82 3.62
C VAL A 203 -19.05 -10.02 2.84
N ASP A 204 -19.55 -8.98 2.17
CA ASP A 204 -20.88 -8.99 1.55
C ASP A 204 -20.91 -9.61 0.14
N THR A 205 -19.74 -9.93 -0.45
CA THR A 205 -19.67 -10.49 -1.80
C THR A 205 -19.63 -12.01 -1.76
N TYR A 206 -20.71 -12.65 -2.22
CA TYR A 206 -20.65 -14.05 -2.64
C TYR A 206 -19.70 -14.18 -3.85
N SER A 207 -18.61 -14.93 -3.68
CA SER A 207 -17.45 -14.84 -4.56
C SER A 207 -17.41 -15.99 -5.58
N PHE A 208 -17.68 -15.71 -6.87
CA PHE A 208 -17.42 -16.67 -7.95
C PHE A 208 -15.95 -16.68 -8.42
N SER A 209 -15.20 -15.63 -8.08
CA SER A 209 -13.75 -15.54 -8.31
C SER A 209 -13.15 -14.42 -7.47
N LEU A 210 -11.85 -14.51 -7.14
CA LEU A 210 -11.17 -13.44 -6.43
C LEU A 210 -11.07 -12.16 -7.27
N GLN A 211 -11.11 -12.26 -8.60
CA GLN A 211 -11.21 -11.12 -9.52
C GLN A 211 -12.54 -10.36 -9.34
N GLN A 212 -13.66 -11.07 -9.19
CA GLN A 212 -14.96 -10.45 -8.92
C GLN A 212 -14.95 -9.73 -7.57
N THR A 213 -14.41 -10.37 -6.53
CA THR A 213 -14.28 -9.76 -5.19
C THR A 213 -13.37 -8.53 -5.25
N LEU A 214 -12.25 -8.58 -5.97
CA LEU A 214 -11.37 -7.43 -6.21
C LEU A 214 -12.15 -6.25 -6.81
N HIS A 215 -12.90 -6.51 -7.88
CA HIS A 215 -13.69 -5.48 -8.54
C HIS A 215 -14.78 -4.92 -7.60
N ALA A 216 -15.47 -5.78 -6.84
CA ALA A 216 -16.48 -5.35 -5.88
C ALA A 216 -15.89 -4.46 -4.77
N MET A 217 -14.72 -4.83 -4.24
CA MET A 217 -13.97 -4.02 -3.27
C MET A 217 -13.61 -2.64 -3.82
N GLY A 218 -12.97 -2.59 -5.00
CA GLY A 218 -12.60 -1.32 -5.61
C GLY A 218 -13.82 -0.45 -5.95
N ARG A 219 -14.90 -1.06 -6.46
CA ARG A 219 -16.15 -0.36 -6.76
C ARG A 219 -16.76 0.26 -5.50
N ARG A 220 -16.88 -0.51 -4.41
CA ARG A 220 -17.49 -0.03 -3.17
C ARG A 220 -16.73 1.15 -2.59
N VAL A 221 -15.40 1.11 -2.63
CA VAL A 221 -14.57 2.26 -2.23
C VAL A 221 -14.90 3.49 -3.06
N LEU A 222 -15.00 3.37 -4.38
CA LEU A 222 -15.34 4.51 -5.26
C LEU A 222 -16.79 4.96 -5.10
N GLU A 223 -17.73 4.11 -4.72
CA GLU A 223 -19.10 4.52 -4.45
C GLU A 223 -19.21 5.30 -3.13
N GLU A 224 -18.47 4.88 -2.09
CA GLU A 224 -18.58 5.45 -0.74
C GLU A 224 -17.60 6.61 -0.48
N ARG A 225 -16.50 6.72 -1.24
CA ARG A 225 -15.44 7.73 -1.05
C ARG A 225 -15.27 8.63 -2.28
N PRO A 226 -16.05 9.72 -2.41
CA PRO A 226 -15.99 10.66 -3.54
C PRO A 226 -14.60 11.28 -3.79
N GLU A 227 -13.80 11.44 -2.74
CA GLU A 227 -12.45 11.99 -2.81
C GLU A 227 -11.43 11.05 -3.48
N VAL A 228 -11.77 9.76 -3.62
CA VAL A 228 -10.94 8.74 -4.26
C VAL A 228 -11.35 8.59 -5.73
N VAL A 229 -10.36 8.54 -6.62
CA VAL A 229 -10.59 8.44 -8.08
C VAL A 229 -10.11 7.12 -8.68
N GLU A 230 -9.23 6.41 -7.99
CA GLU A 230 -8.61 5.18 -8.46
C GLU A 230 -8.18 4.32 -7.27
N VAL A 231 -8.40 3.01 -7.36
CA VAL A 231 -8.03 2.00 -6.36
C VAL A 231 -7.32 0.85 -7.08
N ARG A 232 -6.08 0.59 -6.69
CA ARG A 232 -5.27 -0.55 -7.14
C ARG A 232 -5.23 -1.58 -6.04
N LEU A 233 -5.46 -2.83 -6.40
CA LEU A 233 -5.51 -3.96 -5.49
C LEU A 233 -4.58 -5.07 -5.98
N ALA A 234 -3.83 -5.63 -5.06
CA ALA A 234 -3.10 -6.88 -5.22
C ALA A 234 -3.56 -7.84 -4.12
N LEU A 235 -4.21 -8.93 -4.54
CA LEU A 235 -4.88 -9.90 -3.67
C LEU A 235 -4.25 -11.28 -3.91
N PRO A 236 -3.25 -11.70 -3.10
CA PRO A 236 -2.75 -13.05 -3.16
C PRO A 236 -3.81 -14.02 -2.62
N ASN A 237 -4.18 -15.04 -3.40
CA ASN A 237 -5.02 -16.14 -2.92
C ASN A 237 -4.19 -17.06 -2.01
N LYS A 238 -4.37 -16.90 -0.69
CA LYS A 238 -3.69 -17.70 0.33
C LYS A 238 -4.40 -19.05 0.44
N HIS A 239 -3.85 -20.05 -0.23
CA HIS A 239 -4.48 -21.37 -0.37
C HIS A 239 -4.71 -22.06 0.99
N HIS A 240 -5.96 -22.40 1.26
CA HIS A 240 -6.37 -23.31 2.31
C HIS A 240 -6.90 -24.57 1.63
N LEU A 241 -6.02 -25.57 1.50
CA LEU A 241 -6.31 -26.79 0.76
C LEU A 241 -7.00 -27.80 1.67
N LEU A 242 -8.17 -28.29 1.27
CA LEU A 242 -8.88 -29.33 2.01
C LEU A 242 -8.00 -30.60 2.08
N VAL A 243 -7.78 -31.10 3.30
CA VAL A 243 -6.96 -32.31 3.49
C VAL A 243 -7.75 -33.54 3.05
N ASP A 244 -7.14 -34.40 2.22
CA ASP A 244 -7.67 -35.73 1.95
C ASP A 244 -7.43 -36.64 3.17
N LEU A 245 -8.50 -36.91 3.92
CA LEU A 245 -8.47 -37.80 5.09
C LEU A 245 -8.94 -39.23 4.76
N SER A 246 -9.25 -39.53 3.49
CA SER A 246 -9.68 -40.86 3.07
C SER A 246 -8.66 -41.98 3.35
N PRO A 247 -7.32 -41.76 3.34
CA PRO A 247 -6.35 -42.78 3.77
C PRO A 247 -6.50 -43.20 5.24
N PHE A 248 -7.17 -42.40 6.06
CA PHE A 248 -7.46 -42.70 7.47
C PHE A 248 -8.89 -43.22 7.68
N GLY A 249 -9.67 -43.37 6.61
CA GLY A 249 -11.08 -43.79 6.68
C GLY A 249 -12.03 -42.71 7.23
N LEU A 250 -11.66 -41.44 7.11
CA LEU A 250 -12.44 -40.29 7.60
C LEU A 250 -12.95 -39.44 6.43
N ASP A 251 -14.13 -38.83 6.60
CA ASP A 251 -14.59 -37.73 5.76
C ASP A 251 -14.00 -36.39 6.23
N ASN A 252 -14.12 -35.35 5.39
CA ASN A 252 -13.68 -34.00 5.71
C ASN A 252 -14.64 -32.98 5.08
N PRO A 253 -15.82 -32.71 5.70
CA PRO A 253 -16.83 -31.82 5.15
C PRO A 253 -16.46 -30.35 5.32
N ASN A 254 -15.37 -29.91 4.67
CA ASN A 254 -14.84 -28.54 4.72
C ASN A 254 -14.39 -28.09 6.12
N GLU A 255 -13.71 -28.96 6.87
CA GLU A 255 -13.30 -28.68 8.27
C GLU A 255 -11.79 -28.57 8.45
N VAL A 256 -11.01 -29.46 7.82
CA VAL A 256 -9.55 -29.55 8.03
C VAL A 256 -8.80 -29.14 6.78
N PHE A 257 -7.99 -28.08 6.90
CA PHE A 257 -7.26 -27.47 5.78
C PHE A 257 -5.76 -27.34 6.07
N VAL A 258 -4.94 -27.42 5.02
CA VAL A 258 -3.55 -26.92 5.03
C VAL A 258 -3.54 -25.49 4.53
N ALA A 259 -3.13 -24.55 5.39
CA ALA A 259 -2.78 -23.20 4.97
C ALA A 259 -1.38 -23.20 4.37
N ALA A 260 -1.29 -23.19 3.04
CA ALA A 260 -0.01 -23.22 2.35
C ALA A 260 0.63 -21.82 2.28
N ASP A 261 1.91 -21.72 2.60
CA ASP A 261 2.65 -20.46 2.50
C ASP A 261 2.90 -20.05 1.04
N ARG A 262 3.34 -21.01 0.21
CA ARG A 262 3.70 -20.85 -1.20
C ARG A 262 3.47 -22.15 -1.98
N PRO A 263 3.19 -22.11 -3.30
CA PRO A 263 2.89 -20.92 -4.09
C PRO A 263 1.47 -20.39 -3.80
N TYR A 264 1.19 -19.16 -4.21
CA TYR A 264 -0.13 -18.53 -4.13
C TYR A 264 -0.51 -17.96 -5.50
N GLY A 265 -1.80 -17.94 -5.82
CA GLY A 265 -2.29 -17.15 -6.94
C GLY A 265 -2.18 -15.67 -6.62
N LEU A 266 -1.82 -14.81 -7.57
CA LEU A 266 -1.78 -13.35 -7.37
C LEU A 266 -2.75 -12.69 -8.34
N ILE A 267 -3.78 -12.05 -7.80
CA ILE A 267 -4.81 -11.36 -8.58
C ILE A 267 -4.61 -9.87 -8.39
N GLU A 268 -4.41 -9.15 -9.49
CA GLU A 268 -4.17 -7.71 -9.49
C GLU A 268 -5.17 -7.01 -10.39
N GLY A 269 -5.58 -5.80 -9.99
CA GLY A 269 -6.52 -5.02 -10.75
C GLY A 269 -6.59 -3.57 -10.29
N THR A 270 -7.01 -2.70 -11.20
CA THR A 270 -7.29 -1.29 -10.92
C THR A 270 -8.75 -1.01 -11.22
N VAL A 271 -9.45 -0.42 -10.27
CA VAL A 271 -10.80 0.12 -10.45
C VAL A 271 -10.69 1.63 -10.37
N LEU A 272 -11.21 2.34 -11.38
CA LEU A 272 -11.11 3.80 -11.47
C LEU A 272 -12.42 4.41 -11.96
N ARG A 273 -12.63 5.68 -11.62
CA ARG A 273 -13.68 6.48 -12.24
C ARG A 273 -13.30 6.75 -13.69
N SER A 274 -14.28 6.71 -14.59
CA SER A 274 -14.07 6.98 -16.02
C SER A 274 -13.53 8.38 -16.31
N GLU A 275 -13.81 9.35 -15.43
CA GLU A 275 -13.37 10.74 -15.53
C GLU A 275 -12.10 11.02 -14.72
N ALA A 276 -11.45 10.00 -14.16
CA ALA A 276 -10.25 10.18 -13.35
C ALA A 276 -9.15 10.85 -14.19
N PRO A 277 -8.53 11.95 -13.71
CA PRO A 277 -7.39 12.56 -14.40
C PRO A 277 -6.30 11.51 -14.63
N SER A 278 -5.73 11.49 -15.83
CA SER A 278 -4.58 10.66 -16.15
C SER A 278 -3.42 11.04 -15.23
N TYR A 279 -2.84 10.06 -14.56
CA TYR A 279 -1.60 10.23 -13.82
C TYR A 279 -0.63 9.14 -14.25
N GLU A 280 0.41 9.53 -14.98
CA GLU A 280 1.46 8.62 -15.46
C GLU A 280 2.61 8.47 -14.44
N GLY A 281 2.57 9.19 -13.32
CA GLY A 281 3.55 8.99 -12.27
C GLY A 281 3.44 7.57 -11.72
N ALA A 282 4.56 6.85 -11.72
CA ALA A 282 4.62 5.51 -11.15
C ALA A 282 4.13 5.57 -9.69
N PHE A 283 3.13 4.74 -9.37
CA PHE A 283 2.67 4.45 -8.01
C PHE A 283 3.69 3.66 -7.21
#